data_AF-A0A7C4E1E7-F1
#
_entry.id   AF-A0A7C4E1E7-F1
#
_cell.length_a   1.000
_cell.length_b   1.000
_cell.length_c   1.000
_cell.angle_alpha   90.00
_cell.angle_beta   90.00
_cell.angle_gamma   90.00
#
_symmetry.space_group_name_H-M   'P 1'
#
loop_
_entity.id
_entity.type
_entity.pdbx_description
1 polymer ?
#
loop_
_entity_poly.entity_id
_entity_poly.type
_entity_poly.pdbx_seq_one_letter_code
_entity_poly.pdbx_strand_id
1 'polypeptide(L)' 'MARAETIVIDASVAVKWFNKEEYSDDADRLKDAHVRGRIRLAAPELLLYEVLNALRYNAEQP' A
#
# COMPACT_ATOMS: atom_id res chain seq x y z
N MET A 1 -11.91 18.02 -17.02
CA MET A 1 -12.14 17.10 -15.89
C MET A 1 -10.93 17.16 -14.97
N ALA A 2 -11.12 17.28 -13.65
CA ALA A 2 -10.00 17.28 -12.71
C ALA A 2 -9.30 15.92 -12.74
N ARG A 3 -7.99 15.92 -12.90
CA ARG A 3 -7.18 14.69 -12.88
C ARG A 3 -7.13 14.19 -11.44
N ALA A 4 -7.57 12.96 -11.19
CA ALA A 4 -7.40 12.33 -9.88
C ALA A 4 -5.92 12.36 -9.49
N GLU A 5 -5.65 12.83 -8.27
CA GLU A 5 -4.31 12.91 -7.66
C GLU A 5 -3.64 11.54 -7.71
N THR A 6 -2.36 11.52 -8.08
CA THR A 6 -1.56 10.29 -8.14
C THR A 6 -0.60 10.27 -6.95
N ILE A 7 -0.70 9.24 -6.14
CA ILE A 7 0.16 9.02 -4.97
C ILE A 7 1.02 7.80 -5.27
N VAL A 8 2.34 7.94 -5.11
CA VAL A 8 3.27 6.82 -5.21
C VAL A 8 3.39 6.19 -3.82
N ILE A 9 3.15 4.89 -3.72
CA ILE A 9 3.29 4.13 -2.47
C ILE A 9 4.56 3.29 -2.47
N ASP A 10 5.09 3.11 -1.27
CA ASP A 10 6.17 2.18 -0.96
C ASP A 10 5.61 0.78 -0.61
N ALA A 11 6.45 -0.26 -0.70
CA ALA A 11 6.08 -1.61 -0.32
C ALA A 11 5.61 -1.73 1.14
N SER A 12 6.20 -0.96 2.06
CA SER A 12 5.81 -0.95 3.48
C SER A 12 4.35 -0.54 3.73
N VAL A 13 3.76 0.27 2.85
CA VAL A 13 2.33 0.64 2.90
C VAL A 13 1.47 -0.51 2.38
N ALA A 14 1.89 -1.15 1.28
CA ALA A 14 1.16 -2.28 0.71
C ALA A 14 1.18 -3.51 1.63
N VAL A 15 2.27 -3.74 2.37
CA VAL A 15 2.39 -4.81 3.37
C VAL A 15 1.31 -4.70 4.45
N LYS A 16 0.97 -3.47 4.88
CA LYS A 16 -0.04 -3.20 5.92
C LYS A 16 -1.46 -3.61 5.53
N TRP A 17 -1.73 -3.85 4.24
CA TRP A 17 -3.00 -4.41 3.79
C TRP A 17 -3.14 -5.91 4.07
N PHE A 18 -2.02 -6.59 4.33
CA PHE A 18 -1.96 -8.02 4.57
C PHE A 18 -1.51 -8.36 6.00
N ASN A 19 -0.64 -7.54 6.60
CA ASN A 19 -0.23 -7.66 8.00
C ASN A 19 -0.76 -6.47 8.82
N LYS A 20 -1.44 -6.72 9.94
CA LYS A 20 -1.99 -5.64 10.78
C LYS A 20 -0.89 -5.10 11.71
N GLU A 21 -0.43 -3.90 11.40
CA GLU A 21 0.61 -3.12 12.10
C GLU A 21 0.13 -1.68 12.40
N GLU A 22 0.97 -0.88 13.04
CA GLU A 22 0.77 0.57 13.15
C GLU A 22 0.49 1.19 11.76
N TYR A 23 -0.46 2.12 11.67
CA TYR A 23 -0.91 2.77 10.42
C TYR A 23 -1.66 1.88 9.40
N SER A 24 -2.06 0.66 9.78
CA SER A 24 -2.88 -0.18 8.89
C SER A 24 -4.19 0.48 8.47
N ASP A 25 -4.81 1.25 9.37
CA ASP A 25 -6.06 1.97 9.07
C ASP A 25 -5.83 3.07 8.03
N ASP A 26 -4.67 3.73 8.05
CA ASP A 26 -4.31 4.74 7.06
C ASP A 26 -3.98 4.12 5.71
N ALA A 27 -3.29 2.98 5.71
CA ALA A 27 -3.09 2.19 4.50
C ALA A 27 -4.44 1.77 3.89
N ASP A 28 -5.39 1.29 4.71
CA ASP A 28 -6.73 0.91 4.26
C ASP A 28 -7.50 2.11 3.68
N ARG A 29 -7.40 3.30 4.28
CA ARG A 29 -7.99 4.54 3.73
C ARG A 29 -7.44 4.89 2.35
N LEU A 30 -6.14 4.74 2.12
CA LEU A 30 -5.52 4.97 0.79
C LEU A 30 -6.05 3.97 -0.24
N LYS A 31 -6.09 2.68 0.10
CA LYS A 31 -6.64 1.62 -0.76
C LYS A 31 -8.10 1.91 -1.11
N ASP A 32 -8.92 2.26 -0.13
CA ASP A 32 -10.33 2.57 -0.33
C ASP A 32 -10.56 3.83 -1.17
N ALA A 33 -9.73 4.86 -0.99
CA ALA A 33 -9.76 6.06 -1.82
C ALA A 33 -9.43 5.72 -3.28
N HIS A 34 -8.47 4.83 -3.51
CA HIS A 34 -8.09 4.35 -4.83
C HIS A 34 -9.19 3.54 -5.51
N VAL A 35 -9.73 2.53 -4.81
CA VAL A 35 -10.80 1.66 -5.30
C VAL A 35 -12.06 2.46 -5.66
N ARG A 36 -12.35 3.54 -4.90
CA ARG A 36 -13.46 4.45 -5.18
C ARG A 36 -13.16 5.51 -6.25
N GLY A 37 -11.98 5.48 -6.87
CA GLY A 37 -11.57 6.42 -7.93
C GLY A 37 -11.30 7.85 -7.46
N ARG A 38 -11.17 8.08 -6.14
CA ARG A 38 -10.87 9.40 -5.57
C ARG A 38 -9.41 9.80 -5.77
N ILE A 39 -8.51 8.81 -5.76
CA ILE A 39 -7.07 8.94 -6.04
C ILE A 39 -6.59 7.81 -6.95
N ARG A 40 -5.38 7.93 -7.46
CA ARG A 40 -4.66 6.84 -8.14
C ARG A 40 -3.42 6.47 -7.34
N LEU A 41 -3.29 5.20 -6.99
CA LEU A 41 -2.04 4.67 -6.46
C LEU A 41 -1.14 4.26 -7.62
N ALA A 42 0.11 4.65 -7.55
CA ALA A 42 1.20 4.17 -8.39
C ALA A 42 2.26 3.56 -7.47
N ALA A 43 3.10 2.69 -8.02
CA ALA A 43 4.20 2.08 -7.28
C ALA A 43 5.35 1.74 -8.23
N PRO A 44 6.58 1.57 -7.71
CA PRO A 44 7.68 1.01 -8.48
C PRO A 44 7.33 -0.38 -9.02
N GLU A 45 7.94 -0.78 -10.14
CA GLU A 45 7.77 -2.11 -10.74
C GLU A 45 8.15 -3.24 -9.77
N LEU A 46 9.06 -2.96 -8.82
CA LEU A 46 9.52 -3.89 -7.81
C LEU A 46 8.56 -4.12 -6.64
N LEU A 47 7.43 -3.41 -6.56
CA LEU A 47 6.48 -3.49 -5.45
C LEU A 47 6.13 -4.94 -5.09
N LEU A 48 5.84 -5.77 -6.10
CA LEU A 48 5.45 -7.16 -5.86
C LEU A 48 6.58 -7.96 -5.20
N TYR A 49 7.83 -7.76 -5.62
CA TYR A 49 8.98 -8.46 -5.02
C TYR A 49 9.19 -8.04 -3.57
N GLU A 50 9.11 -6.74 -3.28
CA GLU A 50 9.34 -6.19 -1.95
C GLU A 50 8.23 -6.58 -0.98
N VAL A 51 6.95 -6.50 -1.41
CA VAL A 51 5.81 -6.94 -0.61
C VAL A 51 5.90 -8.44 -0.31
N LEU A 52 6.18 -9.28 -1.31
CA LEU A 52 6.29 -10.72 -1.09
C LEU A 52 7.48 -11.07 -0.19
N ASN A 53 8.61 -10.37 -0.34
CA ASN A 53 9.77 -10.55 0.53
C ASN A 53 9.45 -10.16 1.98
N ALA A 54 8.79 -9.02 2.19
CA ALA A 54 8.36 -8.56 3.50
C ALA A 54 7.35 -9.53 4.14
N LEU A 55 6.35 -10.01 3.39
CA LEU A 55 5.38 -10.98 3.92
C LEU A 55 6.02 -12.33 4.25
N ARG A 56 7.08 -12.73 3.55
CA ARG A 56 7.78 -13.99 3.79
C ARG A 56 8.70 -13.95 5.00
N TYR A 57 9.41 -12.83 5.20
CA TYR A 57 10.51 -12.75 6.17
C TYR A 57 10.26 -11.77 7.33
N ASN A 58 9.32 -10.83 7.18
CA ASN A 58 9.01 -9.80 8.17
C ASN A 58 7.61 -9.95 8.79
N ALA A 59 6.96 -11.12 8.65
CA ALA A 59 5.63 -11.37 9.21
C ALA A 59 5.56 -11.29 10.76
N GLU A 60 6.70 -11.13 11.45
CA GLU A 60 6.83 -11.24 12.90
C GLU A 60 7.62 -10.12 13.57
N GLN A 61 7.77 -8.92 12.98
CA GLN A 61 8.35 -7.81 13.74
C GLN A 61 7.24 -7.06 14.51
N PRO A 62 7.23 -7.10 15.86
CA PRO A 62 6.26 -6.40 16.69
C PRO A 62 6.39 -4.88 16.60
#